data_AF-A0A7S1HAA7-F1
#
_entry.id   AF-A0A7S1HAA7-F1
#
_cell.length_a   1.000
_cell.length_b   1.000
_cell.length_c   1.000
_cell.angle_alpha   90.00
_cell.angle_beta   90.00
_cell.angle_gamma   90.00
#
_symmetry.space_group_name_H-M   'P 1'
#
loop_
_entity.id
_entity.type
_entity.pdbx_description
1 polymer ?
#
loop_
_entity_poly.entity_id
_entity_poly.type
_entity_poly.pdbx_seq_one_letter_code
_entity_poly.pdbx_strand_id
1 'polypeptide(L)'
;RGRAGRVQEGLCVHLFTSDAEQSPFTVPEVRRVPLEQLVMRTKSLHMGAAADVCADLPEPPEREAVEASVRELRSLGALTPCENLTDLGKLLAKLPIDARLGKLIVLGLCFGAADETLTMAATLASRSPFLSPLERRTEADRSKKAFAETNQSDHLACLA
;
A
#
# COMPACT_ATOMS: atom_id res chain seq x y z
N ARG A 1 20.33 6.18 -20.98
CA ARG A 1 21.78 6.38 -21.28
C ARG A 1 22.66 5.23 -20.78
N GLY A 2 22.83 4.99 -19.47
CA GLY A 2 23.79 3.97 -18.98
C GLY A 2 23.48 2.49 -19.28
N ARG A 3 22.21 2.13 -19.56
CA ARG A 3 21.84 0.72 -19.83
C ARG A 3 22.14 0.25 -21.26
N ALA A 4 22.18 1.15 -22.24
CA ALA A 4 22.33 0.81 -23.65
C ALA A 4 23.79 0.55 -24.08
N GLY A 5 24.77 1.04 -23.32
CA GLY A 5 26.20 0.97 -23.66
C GLY A 5 27.01 -0.08 -22.90
N ARG A 6 26.38 -1.15 -22.38
CA ARG A 6 27.07 -2.14 -21.52
C ARG A 6 28.02 -3.08 -22.25
N VAL A 7 27.83 -3.27 -23.55
CA VAL A 7 28.55 -4.28 -24.35
C VAL A 7 29.20 -3.64 -25.58
N GLN A 8 28.48 -2.72 -26.23
CA GLN A 8 28.94 -1.96 -27.38
C GLN A 8 28.24 -0.59 -27.39
N GLU A 9 28.58 0.26 -28.35
CA GLU A 9 27.87 1.53 -28.56
C GLU A 9 26.36 1.29 -28.77
N GLY A 10 25.54 2.05 -28.04
CA GLY A 10 24.09 1.85 -28.01
C GLY A 10 23.30 3.16 -28.10
N LEU A 11 22.12 3.09 -28.70
CA LEU A 11 21.20 4.21 -28.85
C LEU A 11 20.24 4.30 -27.65
N CYS A 12 19.95 5.51 -27.18
CA CYS A 12 18.95 5.77 -26.14
C CYS A 12 17.91 6.76 -26.68
N VAL A 13 16.71 6.27 -26.99
CA VAL A 13 15.60 7.09 -27.49
C VAL A 13 14.76 7.58 -26.31
N HIS A 14 14.55 8.90 -26.24
CA HIS A 14 13.75 9.54 -25.22
C HIS A 14 12.41 9.96 -25.83
N LEU A 15 11.29 9.50 -25.27
CA LEU A 15 9.94 9.77 -25.77
C LEU A 15 9.32 11.02 -25.12
N PHE A 16 10.07 12.12 -25.07
CA PHE A 16 9.63 13.41 -24.56
C PHE A 16 10.33 14.56 -25.31
N THR A 17 9.73 15.74 -25.32
CA THR A 17 10.28 16.94 -25.98
C THR A 17 11.42 17.56 -25.16
N SER A 18 12.29 18.34 -25.81
CA SER A 18 13.41 19.04 -25.15
C SER A 18 12.96 20.01 -24.06
N ASP A 19 11.77 20.58 -24.21
CA ASP A 19 11.22 21.61 -23.33
C ASP A 19 10.48 21.00 -22.13
N ALA A 20 10.42 19.66 -22.03
CA ALA A 20 9.84 18.99 -20.89
C ALA A 20 10.70 19.27 -19.64
N GLU A 21 10.15 20.06 -18.72
CA GLU A 21 10.79 20.37 -17.44
C GLU A 21 11.00 19.08 -16.65
N GLN A 22 12.27 18.74 -16.42
CA GLN A 22 12.65 17.57 -15.63
C GLN A 22 13.31 18.04 -14.35
N SER A 23 12.68 17.72 -13.21
CA SER A 23 13.37 17.79 -11.94
C SER A 23 14.60 16.88 -12.01
N PRO A 24 15.78 17.34 -11.56
CA PRO A 24 17.00 16.55 -11.58
C PRO A 24 16.88 15.28 -10.71
N PHE A 25 15.98 15.30 -9.71
CA PHE A 25 15.72 14.19 -8.81
C PHE A 25 14.23 13.98 -8.58
N THR A 26 13.84 12.72 -8.36
CA THR A 26 12.50 12.36 -7.93
C THR A 26 12.36 12.62 -6.43
N VAL A 27 11.17 13.06 -6.00
CA VAL A 27 10.86 13.22 -4.59
C VAL A 27 11.04 11.88 -3.85
N PRO A 28 11.65 11.86 -2.65
CA PRO A 28 11.84 10.64 -1.87
C PRO A 28 10.53 9.90 -1.59
N GLU A 29 10.61 8.58 -1.47
CA GLU A 29 9.44 7.74 -1.19
C GLU A 29 8.78 8.09 0.14
N VAL A 30 9.57 8.36 1.19
CA VAL A 30 9.08 8.71 2.53
C VAL A 30 8.17 9.96 2.54
N ARG A 31 8.26 10.84 1.53
CA ARG A 31 7.39 12.01 1.39
C ARG A 31 6.15 11.77 0.52
N ARG A 32 6.03 10.59 -0.09
CA ARG A 32 5.00 10.26 -1.08
C ARG A 32 4.11 9.08 -0.70
N VAL A 33 4.51 8.28 0.29
CA VAL A 33 3.80 7.07 0.69
C VAL A 33 3.24 7.18 2.11
N PRO A 34 2.13 6.46 2.41
CA PRO A 34 1.64 6.30 3.78
C PRO A 34 2.71 5.69 4.70
N LEU A 35 2.78 6.16 5.95
CA LEU A 35 3.91 5.87 6.86
C LEU A 35 3.58 4.81 7.91
N GLU A 36 2.43 4.15 7.85
CA GLU A 36 1.99 3.18 8.85
C GLU A 36 3.00 2.05 9.06
N GLN A 37 3.55 1.49 7.97
CA GLN A 37 4.59 0.46 8.07
C GLN A 37 5.88 1.00 8.69
N LEU A 38 6.29 2.21 8.32
CA LEU A 38 7.49 2.84 8.89
C LEU A 38 7.31 3.05 10.39
N VAL A 39 6.17 3.61 10.80
CA VAL A 39 5.80 3.82 12.21
C VAL A 39 5.77 2.49 12.98
N MET A 40 5.15 1.44 12.43
CA MET A 40 5.15 0.13 13.10
C MET A 40 6.56 -0.45 13.27
N ARG A 41 7.43 -0.27 12.27
CA ARG A 41 8.83 -0.73 12.35
C ARG A 41 9.62 0.03 13.40
N THR A 42 9.52 1.36 13.47
CA THR A 42 10.23 2.16 14.49
C THR A 42 9.78 1.77 15.90
N LYS A 43 8.48 1.49 16.09
CA LYS A 43 7.95 0.99 17.36
C LYS A 43 8.38 -0.44 17.68
N SER A 44 8.48 -1.32 16.67
CA SER A 44 9.01 -2.68 16.86
C SER A 44 10.49 -2.69 17.27
N LEU A 45 11.24 -1.64 16.93
CA LEU A 45 12.64 -1.44 17.30
C LEU A 45 12.82 -0.61 18.58
N HIS A 46 11.73 -0.24 19.25
CA HIS A 46 11.75 0.55 20.49
C HIS A 46 12.48 1.90 20.37
N MET A 47 12.41 2.56 19.21
CA MET A 47 13.16 3.78 18.91
C MET A 47 12.55 5.08 19.49
N GLY A 48 11.49 4.99 20.31
CA GLY A 48 10.82 6.15 20.90
C GLY A 48 9.61 6.64 20.09
N ALA A 49 9.32 7.95 20.14
CA ALA A 49 8.18 8.55 19.45
C ALA A 49 8.38 8.53 17.93
N ALA A 50 7.33 8.22 17.17
CA ALA A 50 7.48 8.06 15.72
C ALA A 50 7.85 9.37 15.01
N ALA A 51 7.31 10.50 15.50
CA ALA A 51 7.61 11.82 14.97
C ALA A 51 9.09 12.18 15.12
N ASP A 52 9.67 11.91 16.29
CA ASP A 52 11.08 12.23 16.58
C ASP A 52 12.01 11.40 15.69
N VAL A 53 11.77 10.08 15.59
CA VAL A 53 12.56 9.19 14.74
C VAL A 53 12.47 9.57 13.26
N CYS A 54 11.29 9.98 12.79
CA CYS A 54 11.12 10.40 11.39
C CYS A 54 11.76 11.77 11.11
N ALA A 55 11.88 12.64 12.11
CA ALA A 55 12.52 13.94 11.99
C ALA A 55 14.05 13.80 11.78
N ASP A 56 14.66 12.74 12.31
CA ASP A 56 16.09 12.46 12.17
C ASP A 56 16.48 11.83 10.82
N LEU A 57 15.51 11.58 9.92
CA LEU A 57 15.79 11.04 8.59
C LEU A 57 16.51 12.08 7.69
N PRO A 58 17.32 11.65 6.71
CA PRO A 58 18.04 12.58 5.81
C PRO A 58 17.12 13.55 5.07
N GLU A 59 15.96 13.07 4.64
CA GLU A 59 14.90 13.87 4.03
C GLU A 59 13.60 13.56 4.77
N PRO A 60 13.33 14.25 5.90
CA PRO A 60 12.23 13.89 6.78
C PRO A 60 10.88 14.09 6.09
N PRO A 61 9.87 13.25 6.37
CA PRO A 61 8.50 13.50 5.96
C PRO A 61 7.88 14.67 6.72
N GLU A 62 6.73 15.14 6.24
CA GLU A 62 5.95 16.12 6.99
C GLU A 62 5.46 15.51 8.30
N ARG A 63 5.58 16.27 9.39
CA ARG A 63 5.15 15.82 10.73
C ARG A 63 3.69 15.40 10.75
N GLU A 64 2.83 16.14 10.05
CA GLU A 64 1.40 15.85 9.95
C GLU A 64 1.13 14.48 9.31
N ALA A 65 1.94 14.06 8.33
CA ALA A 65 1.81 12.74 7.70
C ALA A 65 2.17 11.61 8.67
N VAL A 66 3.19 11.81 9.52
CA VAL A 66 3.55 10.85 10.58
C VAL A 66 2.44 10.76 11.62
N GLU A 67 1.92 11.90 12.08
CA GLU A 67 0.84 11.96 13.06
C GLU A 67 -0.47 11.37 12.52
N ALA A 68 -0.78 11.57 11.23
CA ALA A 68 -1.90 10.91 10.55
C ALA A 68 -1.74 9.38 10.56
N SER A 69 -0.53 8.89 10.25
CA SER A 69 -0.24 7.44 10.26
C SER A 69 -0.33 6.84 11.66
N VAL A 70 0.13 7.56 12.71
CA VAL A 70 -0.04 7.15 14.11
C VAL A 70 -1.52 7.10 14.50
N ARG A 71 -2.31 8.11 14.11
CA ARG A 71 -3.77 8.12 14.37
C ARG A 71 -4.47 6.95 13.70
N GLU A 72 -4.10 6.64 12.47
CA GLU A 72 -4.65 5.50 11.74
C GLU A 72 -4.29 4.17 12.40
N LEU A 73 -3.03 3.97 12.80
CA LEU A 73 -2.63 2.76 13.51
C LEU A 73 -3.33 2.61 14.88
N ARG A 74 -3.64 3.72 15.56
CA ARG A 74 -4.49 3.71 16.76
C ARG A 74 -5.93 3.32 16.45
N SER A 75 -6.52 3.85 15.37
CA SER A 75 -7.90 3.50 14.95
C SER A 75 -8.01 2.02 14.57
N LEU A 76 -6.96 1.46 13.97
CA LEU A 76 -6.84 0.02 13.67
C LEU A 76 -6.59 -0.84 14.91
N GLY A 77 -6.26 -0.25 16.05
CA GLY A 77 -5.91 -0.97 17.27
C GLY A 77 -4.52 -1.61 17.23
N ALA A 78 -3.65 -1.20 16.29
CA ALA A 78 -2.26 -1.63 16.20
C ALA A 78 -1.36 -0.90 17.21
N LEU A 79 -1.73 0.33 17.59
CA LEU A 79 -1.04 1.13 18.60
C LEU A 79 -1.95 1.48 19.78
N THR A 80 -1.37 1.57 20.96
CA THR A 80 -2.01 2.14 22.16
C THR A 80 -2.04 3.67 22.09
N PRO A 81 -2.81 4.35 22.97
CA PRO A 81 -2.77 5.81 23.09
C PRO A 81 -1.35 6.35 23.35
N CYS A 82 -0.51 5.59 24.05
CA CYS A 82 0.89 5.93 24.31
C CYS A 82 1.86 5.54 23.18
N GLU A 83 1.34 5.19 21.99
CA GLU A 83 2.13 4.76 20.81
C GLU A 83 2.97 3.49 21.00
N ASN A 84 2.54 2.59 21.90
CA ASN A 84 3.14 1.27 22.02
C ASN A 84 2.40 0.25 21.14
N LEU A 85 3.12 -0.72 20.59
CA LEU A 85 2.49 -1.80 19.82
C LEU A 85 1.58 -2.66 20.72
N THR A 86 0.34 -2.85 20.28
CA THR A 86 -0.57 -3.86 20.85
C THR A 86 -0.16 -5.25 20.39
N ASP A 87 -0.78 -6.31 20.91
CA ASP A 87 -0.51 -7.67 20.42
C ASP A 87 -0.93 -7.86 18.97
N LEU A 88 -2.02 -7.21 18.54
CA LEU A 88 -2.38 -7.10 17.13
C LEU A 88 -1.28 -6.35 16.35
N GLY A 89 -0.83 -5.20 16.84
CA GLY A 89 0.23 -4.43 16.20
C GLY A 89 1.54 -5.21 16.03
N LYS A 90 1.92 -6.03 17.02
CA LYS A 90 3.09 -6.93 16.92
C LYS A 90 2.93 -7.99 15.83
N LEU A 91 1.72 -8.51 15.62
CA LEU A 91 1.43 -9.42 14.51
C LEU A 91 1.51 -8.69 13.17
N LEU A 92 0.85 -7.53 13.06
CA LEU A 92 0.84 -6.73 11.84
C LEU A 92 2.24 -6.26 11.42
N ALA A 93 3.08 -5.88 12.39
CA ALA A 93 4.46 -5.45 12.14
C ALA A 93 5.34 -6.54 11.50
N LYS A 94 4.97 -7.82 11.63
CA LYS A 94 5.68 -8.95 11.01
C LYS A 94 5.24 -9.22 9.57
N LEU A 95 4.12 -8.65 9.13
CA LEU A 95 3.57 -8.88 7.79
C LEU A 95 4.06 -7.79 6.84
N PRO A 96 4.58 -8.13 5.64
CA PRO A 96 5.06 -7.16 4.67
C PRO A 96 3.92 -6.55 3.82
N ILE A 97 2.80 -6.20 4.46
CA ILE A 97 1.59 -5.68 3.80
C ILE A 97 1.01 -4.50 4.57
N ASP A 98 0.08 -3.76 3.96
CA ASP A 98 -0.62 -2.67 4.64
C ASP A 98 -1.33 -3.15 5.92
N ALA A 99 -1.31 -2.33 6.97
CA ALA A 99 -1.86 -2.70 8.28
C ALA A 99 -3.36 -3.05 8.23
N ARG A 100 -4.14 -2.41 7.35
CA ARG A 100 -5.56 -2.71 7.15
C ARG A 100 -5.75 -4.08 6.54
N LEU A 101 -4.95 -4.41 5.53
CA LEU A 101 -4.99 -5.71 4.87
C LEU A 101 -4.51 -6.82 5.80
N GLY A 102 -3.46 -6.57 6.57
CA GLY A 102 -3.01 -7.49 7.61
C GLY A 102 -4.10 -7.75 8.65
N LYS A 103 -4.82 -6.70 9.08
CA LYS A 103 -5.93 -6.85 10.02
C LYS A 103 -7.09 -7.64 9.40
N LEU A 104 -7.43 -7.41 8.14
CA LEU A 104 -8.44 -8.17 7.40
C LEU A 104 -8.11 -9.67 7.42
N ILE A 105 -6.88 -10.04 7.10
CA ILE A 105 -6.43 -11.45 7.09
C ILE A 105 -6.49 -12.05 8.49
N VAL A 106 -5.98 -11.33 9.51
CA VAL A 106 -6.01 -11.81 10.91
C VAL A 106 -7.45 -12.05 11.36
N LEU A 107 -8.37 -11.15 11.06
CA LEU A 107 -9.79 -11.32 11.38
C LEU A 107 -10.41 -12.48 10.60
N GLY A 108 -10.10 -12.63 9.31
CA GLY A 108 -10.55 -13.75 8.50
C GLY A 108 -10.15 -15.11 9.08
N LEU A 109 -8.92 -15.23 9.55
CA LEU A 109 -8.46 -16.43 10.25
C LEU A 109 -9.25 -16.68 11.55
N CYS A 110 -9.51 -15.64 12.35
CA CYS A 110 -10.31 -15.76 13.58
C CYS A 110 -11.76 -16.19 13.32
N PHE A 111 -12.34 -15.76 12.20
CA PHE A 111 -13.72 -16.07 11.81
C PHE A 111 -13.86 -17.31 10.91
N GLY A 112 -12.75 -17.98 10.57
CA GLY A 112 -12.76 -19.15 9.68
C GLY A 112 -12.98 -18.85 8.20
N ALA A 113 -12.81 -17.60 7.77
CA ALA A 113 -12.93 -17.13 6.38
C ALA A 113 -11.56 -16.76 5.79
N ALA A 114 -10.60 -17.68 5.92
CA ALA A 114 -9.21 -17.43 5.56
C ALA A 114 -9.01 -17.26 4.04
N ASP A 115 -9.65 -18.11 3.25
CA ASP A 115 -9.50 -18.14 1.80
C ASP A 115 -10.09 -16.89 1.15
N GLU A 116 -11.29 -16.49 1.59
CA GLU A 116 -11.99 -15.31 1.12
C GLU A 116 -11.22 -14.04 1.49
N THR A 117 -10.75 -13.93 2.73
CA THR A 117 -10.02 -12.74 3.18
C THR A 117 -8.64 -12.62 2.55
N LEU A 118 -7.95 -13.73 2.25
CA LEU A 118 -6.71 -13.71 1.49
C LEU A 118 -6.94 -13.27 0.05
N THR A 119 -7.99 -13.77 -0.61
CA THR A 119 -8.34 -13.37 -1.98
C THR A 119 -8.74 -11.89 -2.05
N MET A 120 -9.54 -11.42 -1.10
CA MET A 120 -9.88 -10.00 -0.98
C MET A 120 -8.63 -9.15 -0.71
N ALA A 121 -7.75 -9.57 0.20
CA ALA A 121 -6.53 -8.82 0.50
C ALA A 121 -5.57 -8.76 -0.71
N ALA A 122 -5.43 -9.85 -1.47
CA ALA A 122 -4.60 -9.90 -2.66
C ALA A 122 -5.13 -8.99 -3.78
N THR A 123 -6.45 -8.98 -3.99
CA THR A 123 -7.09 -8.13 -5.01
C THR A 123 -7.08 -6.65 -4.63
N LEU A 124 -7.11 -6.33 -3.34
CA LEU A 124 -6.94 -4.96 -2.82
C LEU A 124 -5.49 -4.47 -2.87
N ALA A 125 -4.52 -5.35 -2.59
CA ALA A 125 -3.10 -5.02 -2.65
C ALA A 125 -2.58 -4.85 -4.09
N SER A 126 -3.25 -5.47 -5.05
CA SER A 126 -2.87 -5.51 -6.45
C SER A 126 -3.94 -4.89 -7.34
N ARG A 127 -3.79 -5.07 -8.66
CA ARG A 127 -4.80 -4.64 -9.63
C ARG A 127 -5.99 -5.61 -9.61
N SER A 128 -7.19 -5.04 -9.76
CA SER A 128 -8.41 -5.82 -9.99
C SER A 128 -8.25 -6.80 -11.17
N PRO A 129 -8.76 -8.04 -11.06
CA PRO A 129 -8.69 -9.02 -12.13
C PRO A 129 -9.60 -8.67 -13.32
N PHE A 130 -10.57 -7.77 -13.12
CA PHE A 130 -11.50 -7.35 -14.17
C PHE A 130 -10.83 -6.36 -15.14
N LEU A 131 -10.87 -6.69 -16.43
CA LEU A 131 -10.45 -5.81 -17.52
C LEU A 131 -11.66 -5.00 -18.02
N SER A 132 -11.44 -3.73 -18.33
CA SER A 132 -12.46 -2.85 -18.93
C SER A 132 -11.90 -2.11 -20.15
N PRO A 133 -11.82 -2.78 -21.32
CA PRO A 133 -11.43 -2.14 -22.57
C PRO A 133 -12.43 -1.07 -22.99
N LEU A 134 -11.96 0.07 -23.53
CA LEU A 134 -12.81 1.21 -23.89
C LEU A 134 -13.97 0.81 -24.84
N GLU A 135 -13.66 -0.02 -25.84
CA GLU A 135 -14.60 -0.48 -26.86
C GLU A 135 -15.67 -1.44 -26.32
N ARG A 136 -15.40 -2.13 -25.21
CA ARG A 136 -16.25 -3.19 -24.63
C ARG A 136 -16.66 -2.91 -23.19
N ARG A 137 -16.69 -1.64 -22.80
CA ARG A 137 -16.93 -1.22 -21.40
C ARG A 137 -18.27 -1.71 -20.85
N THR A 138 -19.34 -1.63 -21.64
CA THR A 138 -20.69 -2.08 -21.24
C THR A 138 -20.75 -3.59 -20.99
N GLU A 139 -20.04 -4.38 -21.80
CA GLU A 139 -19.95 -5.83 -21.66
C GLU A 139 -19.09 -6.23 -20.45
N ALA A 140 -17.96 -5.54 -20.23
CA ALA A 140 -17.11 -5.73 -19.07
C ALA A 140 -17.87 -5.43 -17.76
N ASP A 141 -18.63 -4.32 -17.73
CA ASP A 141 -19.44 -3.94 -16.56
C ASP A 141 -20.56 -4.96 -16.30
N ARG A 142 -21.20 -5.49 -17.35
CA ARG A 142 -22.22 -6.54 -17.22
C ARG A 142 -21.61 -7.83 -16.67
N SER A 143 -20.43 -8.21 -17.16
CA SER A 143 -19.72 -9.40 -16.71
C SER A 143 -19.33 -9.27 -15.24
N LYS A 144 -18.73 -8.14 -14.85
CA LYS A 144 -18.39 -7.85 -13.45
C LYS A 144 -19.61 -7.91 -12.53
N LYS A 145 -20.75 -7.34 -12.96
CA LYS A 145 -22.02 -7.44 -12.21
C LYS A 145 -22.55 -8.86 -12.10
N ALA A 146 -22.31 -9.72 -13.08
CA ALA A 146 -22.69 -11.13 -12.99
C ALA A 146 -21.89 -11.86 -11.89
N PHE A 147 -20.59 -11.58 -11.75
CA PHE A 147 -19.77 -12.12 -10.65
C PHE A 147 -20.16 -11.59 -9.27
N ALA A 148 -20.75 -10.39 -9.17
CA ALA A 148 -21.24 -9.86 -7.91
C ALA A 148 -22.52 -10.55 -7.40
N GLU A 149 -23.20 -11.34 -8.25
CA GLU A 149 -24.50 -11.96 -7.97
C GLU A 149 -25.49 -10.99 -7.28
N THR A 150 -26.14 -11.43 -6.19
CA THR A 150 -27.06 -10.64 -5.34
C THR A 150 -26.33 -9.69 -4.40
N ASN A 151 -25.00 -9.82 -4.26
CA ASN A 151 -24.21 -9.08 -3.31
C ASN A 151 -23.77 -7.74 -3.93
N GLN A 152 -24.13 -6.63 -3.29
CA GLN A 152 -23.74 -5.29 -3.73
C GLN A 152 -22.29 -4.94 -3.32
N SER A 153 -21.35 -5.90 -3.44
CA SER A 153 -19.96 -5.76 -2.98
C SER A 153 -18.95 -6.13 -4.06
N ASP A 154 -18.12 -5.17 -4.46
CA ASP A 154 -17.01 -5.37 -5.39
C ASP A 154 -15.94 -6.33 -4.85
N HIS A 155 -15.75 -6.38 -3.53
CA HIS A 155 -14.79 -7.29 -2.90
C HIS A 155 -15.27 -8.74 -2.98
N LEU A 156 -16.57 -8.97 -2.77
CA LEU A 156 -17.16 -10.30 -2.90
C LEU A 156 -17.24 -10.75 -4.36
N ALA A 157 -17.44 -9.82 -5.30
CA ALA A 157 -17.39 -10.12 -6.73
C ALA A 157 -16.02 -10.69 -7.17
N CYS A 158 -14.95 -10.47 -6.40
CA CYS A 158 -13.63 -11.03 -6.69
C CYS A 158 -13.44 -12.46 -6.13
N LEU A 159 -14.40 -12.99 -5.38
CA LEU A 159 -14.38 -14.35 -4.82
C LEU A 159 -15.06 -15.39 -5.72
N ALA A 160 -15.84 -14.94 -6.70
CA ALA A 160 -16.67 -15.76 -7.58
C ALA A 160 -15.91 -16.30 -8.79
#